data_AF-A0A2G9T6K4-F1
#
_entry.id   AF-A0A2G9T6K4-F1
#
_cell.length_a   1.000
_cell.length_b   1.000
_cell.length_c   1.000
_cell.angle_alpha   90.00
_cell.angle_beta   90.00
_cell.angle_gamma   90.00
#
_symmetry.space_group_name_H-M   'P 1'
#
loop_
_entity.id
_entity.type
_entity.pdbx_description
1 polymer ?
#
loop_
_entity_poly.entity_id
_entity_poly.type
_entity_poly.pdbx_seq_one_letter_code
_entity_poly.pdbx_strand_id
1 'polypeptide(L)'
;ECDCRSCSGSGKALCADGTCLERSRVCDGIVDCSDGADEEDCPGTCILDKNVKIPQVTCADGRRYPEAEACAGVIEQCAYNCTKCDKRLAFTCNDKKCVPQMLVCDGIEDCSGGEDESDCSCT
;
A
#
# COMPACT_ATOMS: atom_id res chain seq x y z
N GLU A 1 -12.99 -32.66 -23.52
CA GLU A 1 -13.84 -32.59 -22.32
C GLU A 1 -13.24 -31.62 -21.31
N CYS A 2 -13.99 -30.62 -20.86
CA CYS A 2 -13.60 -29.74 -19.76
C CYS A 2 -14.24 -30.26 -18.48
N ASP A 3 -13.42 -30.67 -17.52
CA ASP A 3 -13.85 -31.30 -16.28
C ASP A 3 -14.60 -30.32 -15.36
N CYS A 4 -15.66 -30.82 -14.73
CA CYS A 4 -16.65 -30.09 -13.93
C CYS A 4 -16.09 -29.50 -12.62
N ARG A 5 -14.79 -29.62 -12.35
CA ARG A 5 -14.06 -28.94 -11.25
C ARG A 5 -13.49 -27.58 -11.63
N SER A 6 -13.77 -27.08 -12.84
CA SER A 6 -13.21 -25.83 -13.31
C SER A 6 -14.22 -24.67 -13.21
N CYS A 7 -14.09 -23.87 -12.16
CA CYS A 7 -14.50 -22.46 -12.20
C CYS A 7 -13.42 -21.58 -12.88
N SER A 8 -12.66 -22.20 -13.80
CA SER A 8 -11.43 -21.64 -14.36
C SER A 8 -11.73 -20.94 -15.68
N GLY A 9 -11.81 -19.61 -15.61
CA GLY A 9 -11.95 -18.72 -16.76
C GLY A 9 -13.33 -18.10 -16.87
N SER A 10 -13.55 -16.97 -16.17
CA SER A 10 -14.51 -15.86 -16.44
C SER A 10 -14.72 -14.96 -15.20
N GLY A 11 -13.70 -14.75 -14.34
CA GLY A 11 -13.87 -13.92 -13.15
C GLY A 11 -14.70 -14.56 -12.03
N LYS A 12 -14.55 -15.89 -11.83
CA LYS A 12 -15.16 -16.64 -10.74
C LYS A 12 -14.10 -17.41 -9.94
N ALA A 13 -14.39 -17.74 -8.70
CA ALA A 13 -13.53 -18.48 -7.77
C ALA A 13 -14.28 -19.69 -7.22
N LEU A 14 -13.58 -20.80 -6.95
CA LEU A 14 -14.17 -22.05 -6.49
C LEU A 14 -13.84 -22.27 -5.00
N CYS A 15 -14.87 -22.38 -4.15
CA CYS A 15 -14.76 -22.79 -2.75
C CYS A 15 -14.48 -24.30 -2.63
N ALA A 16 -13.97 -24.74 -1.47
CA ALA A 16 -13.69 -26.15 -1.20
C ALA A 16 -14.96 -27.04 -1.21
N ASP A 17 -16.12 -26.49 -0.86
CA ASP A 17 -17.41 -27.19 -0.93
C ASP A 17 -17.97 -27.33 -2.35
N GLY A 18 -17.33 -26.70 -3.34
CA GLY A 18 -17.76 -26.70 -4.73
C GLY A 18 -18.60 -25.48 -5.15
N THR A 19 -18.89 -24.55 -4.24
CA THR A 19 -19.54 -23.27 -4.56
C THR A 19 -18.65 -22.39 -5.45
N CYS A 20 -19.24 -21.78 -6.48
CA CYS A 20 -18.55 -20.84 -7.36
C CYS A 20 -18.95 -19.39 -7.02
N LEU A 21 -18.01 -18.61 -6.52
CA LEU A 21 -18.16 -17.20 -6.21
C LEU A 21 -17.77 -16.32 -7.39
N GLU A 22 -18.28 -15.10 -7.43
CA GLU A 22 -17.73 -14.08 -8.32
C GLU A 22 -16.40 -13.58 -7.76
N ARG A 23 -15.44 -13.24 -8.62
CA ARG A 23 -14.12 -12.79 -8.16
C ARG A 23 -14.16 -11.48 -7.36
N SER A 24 -15.26 -10.74 -7.43
CA SER A 24 -15.53 -9.56 -6.58
C SER A 24 -15.96 -9.91 -5.15
N ARG A 25 -16.32 -11.17 -4.89
CA ARG A 25 -16.66 -11.72 -3.57
C ARG A 25 -15.51 -12.54 -2.98
N VAL A 26 -14.31 -12.25 -3.44
CA VAL A 26 -13.09 -12.83 -2.89
C VAL A 26 -12.36 -11.63 -2.32
N CYS A 27 -12.07 -11.66 -1.03
CA CYS A 27 -11.48 -10.56 -0.29
C CYS A 27 -12.37 -9.32 -0.20
N ASP A 28 -13.69 -9.51 -0.07
CA ASP A 28 -14.65 -8.40 0.05
C ASP A 28 -15.03 -8.10 1.51
N GLY A 29 -14.45 -8.82 2.46
CA GLY A 29 -14.67 -8.68 3.90
C GLY A 29 -15.87 -9.47 4.42
N ILE A 30 -16.50 -10.30 3.58
CA ILE A 30 -17.64 -11.14 3.91
C ILE A 30 -17.24 -12.59 3.64
N VAL A 31 -17.52 -13.48 4.61
CA VAL A 31 -17.31 -14.92 4.41
C VAL A 31 -18.46 -15.46 3.52
N ASP A 32 -18.18 -15.65 2.24
CA ASP A 32 -19.08 -16.25 1.24
C ASP A 32 -18.81 -17.75 1.05
N CYS A 33 -17.57 -18.25 1.22
CA CYS A 33 -17.31 -19.69 1.24
C CYS A 33 -17.69 -20.32 2.59
N SER A 34 -18.11 -21.59 2.57
CA SER A 34 -18.49 -22.31 3.80
C SER A 34 -17.34 -22.53 4.78
N ASP A 35 -16.10 -22.54 4.28
CA ASP A 35 -14.85 -22.61 5.03
C ASP A 35 -14.15 -21.25 5.18
N GLY A 36 -14.71 -20.16 4.63
CA GLY A 36 -14.12 -18.82 4.66
C GLY A 36 -12.88 -18.63 3.82
N ALA A 37 -12.54 -19.60 2.96
CA ALA A 37 -11.33 -19.56 2.15
C ALA A 37 -11.26 -18.39 1.16
N ASP A 38 -12.40 -17.77 0.83
CA ASP A 38 -12.51 -16.56 0.02
C ASP A 38 -11.97 -15.30 0.69
N GLU A 39 -11.83 -15.31 2.02
CA GLU A 39 -11.33 -14.18 2.82
C GLU A 39 -9.93 -14.45 3.43
N GLU A 40 -9.30 -15.57 3.05
CA GLU A 40 -7.97 -15.96 3.50
C GLU A 40 -6.90 -15.59 2.45
N ASP A 41 -5.69 -15.22 2.90
CA ASP A 41 -4.52 -14.86 2.05
C ASP A 41 -4.80 -13.73 1.03
N CYS A 42 -5.70 -12.82 1.37
CA CYS A 42 -6.13 -11.75 0.50
C CYS A 42 -5.07 -10.64 0.34
N PRO A 43 -4.61 -10.34 -0.90
CA PRO A 43 -3.63 -9.28 -1.13
C PRO A 43 -4.23 -7.91 -0.81
N GLY A 44 -3.56 -7.15 0.06
CA GLY A 44 -4.06 -5.84 0.48
C GLY A 44 -5.12 -5.90 1.58
N THR A 45 -5.35 -7.05 2.20
CA THR A 45 -6.03 -7.06 3.51
C THR A 45 -5.22 -6.21 4.48
N CYS A 46 -5.82 -5.12 4.94
CA CYS A 46 -5.40 -4.53 6.19
C CYS A 46 -5.71 -5.59 7.25
N ILE A 47 -4.67 -6.24 7.76
CA ILE A 47 -4.81 -7.16 8.89
C ILE A 47 -5.43 -6.34 10.02
N LEU A 48 -6.75 -6.46 10.23
CA LEU A 48 -7.44 -5.97 11.42
C LEU A 48 -7.15 -6.92 12.60
N ASP A 49 -5.93 -7.45 12.67
CA ASP A 49 -5.42 -7.99 13.90
C ASP A 49 -5.42 -6.85 14.88
N LYS A 50 -6.34 -6.91 15.84
CA LYS A 50 -6.40 -5.96 16.96
C LYS A 50 -5.11 -5.99 17.81
N ASN A 51 -4.17 -6.90 17.50
CA ASN A 51 -2.83 -7.02 18.07
C ASN A 51 -1.69 -6.53 17.17
N VAL A 52 -1.93 -6.17 15.91
CA VAL A 52 -0.90 -5.56 15.06
C VAL A 52 -0.72 -4.11 15.48
N LYS A 53 0.38 -3.84 16.18
CA LYS A 53 0.81 -2.47 16.50
C LYS A 53 1.38 -1.83 15.24
N ILE A 54 0.55 -1.11 14.51
CA ILE A 54 0.98 -0.27 13.40
C ILE A 54 1.70 0.96 14.00
N PRO A 55 2.96 1.23 13.64
CA PRO A 55 3.65 2.45 14.09
C PRO A 55 2.90 3.68 13.59
N GLN A 56 2.70 4.66 14.47
CA GLN A 56 1.99 5.91 14.17
C GLN A 56 2.91 7.11 14.35
N VAL A 57 2.78 8.08 13.45
CA VAL A 57 3.47 9.37 13.49
C VAL A 57 2.42 10.45 13.76
N THR A 58 2.71 11.36 14.69
CA THR A 58 1.91 12.57 14.88
C THR A 58 2.51 13.68 14.03
N CYS A 59 1.70 14.22 13.13
CA CYS A 59 2.14 15.21 12.14
C CYS A 59 1.87 16.64 12.60
N ALA A 60 2.31 17.64 11.82
CA ALA A 60 2.20 19.05 12.18
C ALA A 60 0.75 19.54 12.36
N ASP A 61 -0.22 18.86 11.76
CA ASP A 61 -1.65 19.14 11.93
C ASP A 61 -2.24 18.57 13.23
N GLY A 62 -1.43 17.85 14.02
CA GLY A 62 -1.84 17.21 15.27
C GLY A 62 -2.59 15.89 15.10
N ARG A 63 -2.75 15.39 13.86
CA ARG A 63 -3.35 14.08 13.61
C ARG A 63 -2.28 12.98 13.62
N ARG A 64 -2.75 11.76 13.84
CA ARG A 64 -1.94 10.53 13.84
C ARG A 64 -2.18 9.77 12.55
N TYR A 65 -1.10 9.46 11.85
CA TYR A 65 -1.09 8.69 10.61
C TYR A 65 -0.23 7.44 10.79
N PRO A 66 -0.52 6.33 10.08
CA PRO A 66 0.40 5.22 9.98
C PRO A 66 1.76 5.70 9.47
N GLU A 67 2.86 5.24 10.07
CA GLU A 67 4.22 5.69 9.70
C GLU A 67 4.51 5.51 8.21
N ALA A 68 4.06 4.41 7.62
CA ALA A 68 4.22 4.15 6.19
C ALA A 68 3.55 5.22 5.31
N GLU A 69 2.36 5.71 5.68
CA GLU A 69 1.67 6.76 4.94
C GLU A 69 2.24 8.15 5.24
N ALA A 70 2.50 8.43 6.53
CA ALA A 70 3.09 9.69 6.98
C ALA A 70 4.42 9.97 6.30
N CYS A 71 5.23 8.93 6.08
CA CYS A 71 6.58 9.02 5.55
C CYS A 71 6.69 8.59 4.08
N ALA A 72 5.57 8.47 3.37
CA ALA A 72 5.51 8.22 1.92
C ALA A 72 5.65 9.51 1.09
N GLY A 73 5.77 10.69 1.71
CA GLY A 73 5.90 11.98 1.00
C GLY A 73 4.60 12.50 0.39
N VAL A 74 3.47 11.81 0.56
CA VAL A 74 2.15 12.24 0.06
C VAL A 74 1.37 13.09 1.06
N ILE A 75 1.82 13.15 2.32
CA ILE A 75 1.18 13.93 3.38
C ILE A 75 2.09 15.10 3.76
N GLU A 76 1.80 16.26 3.19
CA GLU A 76 2.57 17.51 3.39
C GLU A 76 2.77 17.85 4.87
N GLN A 77 1.71 17.74 5.70
CA GLN A 77 1.83 18.02 7.14
C GLN A 77 2.73 17.02 7.90
N CYS A 78 3.09 15.89 7.30
CA CYS A 78 3.99 14.89 7.86
C CYS A 78 5.41 14.98 7.29
N ALA A 79 5.66 15.82 6.28
CA ALA A 79 6.89 15.81 5.50
C ALA A 79 8.17 15.95 6.35
N TYR A 80 8.10 16.64 7.49
CA TYR A 80 9.22 16.85 8.43
C TYR A 80 9.12 16.06 9.74
N ASN A 81 8.05 15.29 9.93
CA ASN A 81 7.80 14.52 11.15
C ASN A 81 8.42 13.11 11.10
N CYS A 82 9.08 12.79 10.00
CA CYS A 82 9.69 11.48 9.74
C CYS A 82 11.20 11.52 9.99
N THR A 83 11.72 10.57 10.77
CA THR A 83 13.18 10.43 10.98
C THR A 83 13.86 9.80 9.75
N LYS A 84 13.09 9.01 8.99
CA LYS A 84 13.52 8.33 7.77
C LYS A 84 12.30 8.13 6.88
N CYS A 85 12.39 8.51 5.61
CA CYS A 85 11.32 8.28 4.66
C CYS A 85 11.29 6.82 4.19
N ASP A 86 10.13 6.36 3.75
CA ASP A 86 10.02 5.03 3.18
C ASP A 86 10.76 4.99 1.83
N LYS A 87 11.88 4.26 1.76
CA LYS A 87 12.74 4.25 0.56
C LYS A 87 12.05 3.73 -0.71
N ARG A 88 10.94 2.99 -0.58
CA ARG A 88 10.19 2.48 -1.74
C ARG A 88 9.21 3.50 -2.28
N LEU A 89 8.74 4.42 -1.43
CA LEU A 89 7.66 5.34 -1.75
C LEU A 89 8.12 6.81 -1.80
N ALA A 90 9.20 7.14 -1.10
CA ALA A 90 9.74 8.49 -0.98
C ALA A 90 11.29 8.52 -1.01
N PHE A 91 11.80 9.69 -1.38
CA PHE A 91 13.17 10.13 -1.24
C PHE A 91 13.30 11.04 -0.01
N THR A 92 14.44 10.96 0.68
CA THR A 92 14.71 11.78 1.86
C THR A 92 15.65 12.91 1.47
N CYS A 93 15.14 14.14 1.48
CA CYS A 93 15.93 15.34 1.32
C CYS A 93 16.95 15.48 2.48
N ASN A 94 18.00 16.27 2.28
CA ASN A 94 18.99 16.63 3.30
C ASN A 94 18.35 17.38 4.48
N ASP A 95 17.32 18.19 4.21
CA ASP A 95 16.51 18.86 5.25
C ASP A 95 15.47 17.94 5.91
N LYS A 96 15.54 16.62 5.63
CA LYS A 96 14.65 15.55 6.14
C LYS A 96 13.21 15.60 5.62
N LYS A 97 12.90 16.48 4.67
CA LYS A 97 11.64 16.45 3.92
C LYS A 97 11.53 15.11 3.17
N CYS A 98 10.37 14.47 3.25
CA CYS A 98 10.05 13.31 2.42
C CYS A 98 9.37 13.77 1.12
N VAL A 99 10.00 13.47 -0.01
CA VAL A 99 9.47 13.74 -1.35
C VAL A 99 9.03 12.40 -1.96
N PRO A 100 7.82 12.26 -2.50
CA PRO A 100 7.37 10.99 -3.07
C PRO A 100 8.20 10.63 -4.30
N GLN A 101 8.45 9.34 -4.53
CA GLN A 101 9.32 8.84 -5.62
C GLN A 101 8.88 9.30 -7.02
N MET A 102 7.62 9.67 -7.20
CA MET A 102 7.11 10.21 -8.46
C MET A 102 7.56 11.64 -8.77
N LEU A 103 8.02 12.37 -7.76
CA LEU A 103 8.58 13.73 -7.86
C LEU A 103 10.11 13.73 -7.74
N VAL A 104 10.73 12.56 -7.89
CA VAL A 104 12.19 12.45 -7.95
C VAL A 104 12.57 12.37 -9.41
N CYS A 105 13.47 13.21 -9.87
CA CYS A 105 13.86 13.32 -11.27
C CYS A 105 12.71 13.71 -12.20
N ASP A 106 11.78 14.54 -11.72
CA ASP A 106 10.63 15.01 -12.51
C ASP A 106 10.89 16.35 -13.23
N GLY A 107 12.09 16.91 -13.04
CA GLY A 107 12.52 18.19 -13.58
C GLY A 107 12.09 19.40 -12.75
N ILE A 108 11.52 19.19 -11.56
CA ILE A 108 11.09 20.21 -10.61
C ILE A 108 11.94 20.09 -9.34
N GLU A 109 12.26 21.23 -8.72
CA GLU A 109 12.94 21.23 -7.43
C GLU A 109 11.90 21.03 -6.31
N ASP A 110 11.81 19.81 -5.76
CA ASP A 110 10.97 19.49 -4.60
C ASP A 110 11.77 19.40 -3.29
N CYS A 111 13.07 19.09 -3.36
CA CYS A 111 13.98 19.23 -2.22
C CYS A 111 14.67 20.60 -2.19
N SER A 112 15.02 21.06 -0.99
CA SER A 112 15.80 22.29 -0.79
C SER A 112 17.19 22.16 -1.43
N GLY A 113 17.38 22.76 -2.61
CA GLY A 113 18.63 22.68 -3.37
C GLY A 113 18.66 21.64 -4.48
N GLY A 114 17.50 21.07 -4.85
CA GLY A 114 17.35 20.24 -6.06
C GLY A 114 18.08 18.90 -5.99
N GLU A 115 18.31 18.38 -4.79
CA GLU A 115 19.01 17.11 -4.61
C GLU A 115 18.21 15.89 -5.10
N ASP A 116 16.89 16.01 -5.16
CA ASP A 116 15.95 15.11 -5.83
C ASP A 116 16.18 15.05 -7.36
N GLU A 117 16.80 16.07 -7.93
CA GLU A 117 17.10 16.17 -9.37
C GLU A 117 18.58 15.93 -9.71
N SER A 118 19.41 15.61 -8.71
CA SER A 118 20.88 15.65 -8.84
C SER A 118 21.53 14.32 -9.24
N ASP A 119 20.88 13.18 -8.99
CA ASP A 119 21.42 11.83 -9.25
C ASP A 119 20.45 10.97 -10.09
N CYS A 120 19.94 11.56 -11.17
CA CYS A 120 19.01 10.93 -12.08
C CYS A 120 19.75 10.03 -13.08
N SER A 121 20.04 8.80 -12.68
CA SER A 121 20.59 7.79 -13.60
C SER A 121 19.51 7.27 -14.54
N CYS A 122 19.24 8.00 -15.62
CA CYS A 122 18.42 7.50 -16.72
C CYS A 122 19.16 6.36 -17.43
N THR A 123 18.77 5.11 -17.17
CA THR A 123 19.22 3.94 -17.95
C THR A 123 18.06 3.32 -18.70
#